data_AF-A0A9D9L7E9-F1
#
_entry.id   AF-A0A9D9L7E9-F1
#
_cell.length_a   1.000
_cell.length_b   1.000
_cell.length_c   1.000
_cell.angle_alpha   90.00
_cell.angle_beta   90.00
_cell.angle_gamma   90.00
#
_symmetry.space_group_name_H-M   'P 1'
#
loop_
_entity.id
_entity.type
_entity.pdbx_description
1 polymer ?
#
loop_
_entity_poly.entity_id
_entity_poly.type
_entity_poly.pdbx_seq_one_letter_code
_entity_poly.pdbx_strand_id
1 'polypeptide(L)' 'YCQDCGYQSRGLQSECRQCGSKNVIGETRVVGYFSKIQNWNKSKRYGELVNRQRGRYSVECADDEHKYVAAGD' A
#
# COMPACT_ATOMS: atom_id res chain seq x y z
N TYR A 1 0.23 -0.34 -12.17
CA TYR A 1 0.26 -0.74 -13.60
C TYR A 1 0.14 0.50 -14.48
N CYS A 2 1.02 0.67 -15.47
CA CYS A 2 0.89 1.74 -16.47
C CYS A 2 0.01 1.29 -17.64
N GLN A 3 -1.00 2.09 -17.99
CA GLN A 3 -1.90 1.80 -19.10
C GLN A 3 -1.27 2.04 -20.48
N ASP A 4 -0.20 2.84 -20.56
CA ASP A 4 0.40 3.20 -21.85
C ASP A 4 1.52 2.23 -22.28
N CYS A 5 2.33 1.74 -21.33
CA CYS A 5 3.47 0.85 -21.63
C CYS A 5 3.41 -0.52 -20.95
N GLY A 6 2.35 -0.80 -20.18
CA GLY A 6 2.17 -2.08 -19.49
C GLY A 6 3.10 -2.34 -18.30
N TYR A 7 4.03 -1.43 -17.99
CA TYR A 7 5.00 -1.63 -16.91
C TYR A 7 4.32 -1.71 -15.53
N GLN A 8 4.77 -2.68 -14.74
CA GLN A 8 4.35 -2.88 -13.35
C GLN A 8 5.48 -2.53 -12.40
N SER A 9 5.19 -1.71 -11.40
CA SER A 9 6.13 -1.29 -10.36
C SER A 9 5.53 -1.53 -8.97
N ARG A 10 6.39 -1.64 -7.96
CA ARG A 10 5.96 -1.76 -6.55
C ARG A 10 5.63 -0.39 -5.96
N GLY A 11 4.66 -0.39 -5.04
CA GLY A 11 4.14 0.81 -4.38
C GLY A 11 3.15 1.59 -5.24
N LEU A 12 2.36 2.45 -4.61
CA LEU A 12 1.51 3.41 -5.31
C LEU A 12 2.38 4.53 -5.87
N GLN A 13 2.48 4.60 -7.19
CA GLN A 13 3.20 5.66 -7.91
C GLN A 13 2.18 6.60 -8.58
N SER A 14 2.51 7.89 -8.66
CA SER A 14 1.74 8.88 -9.42
C SER A 14 2.07 8.87 -10.91
N GLU A 15 3.18 8.25 -11.29
CA GLU A 15 3.66 8.15 -12.67
C GLU A 15 4.43 6.84 -12.90
N CYS A 16 4.54 6.45 -14.16
CA CYS A 16 5.23 5.26 -14.58
C CYS A 16 6.74 5.48 -14.54
N ARG A 17 7.46 4.70 -13.71
CA ARG A 17 8.93 4.77 -13.60
C ARG A 17 9.70 4.36 -14.85
N GLN A 18 9.03 3.78 -15.85
CA GLN A 18 9.63 3.34 -17.11
C GLN A 18 9.45 4.36 -18.23
N CYS A 19 8.23 4.89 -18.44
CA CYS A 19 7.92 5.78 -19.56
C CYS A 19 7.51 7.21 -19.14
N GLY A 20 7.43 7.52 -17.84
CA GLY A 20 7.02 8.83 -17.32
C GLY A 20 5.53 9.14 -17.41
N SER A 21 4.71 8.25 -17.98
CA SER A 21 3.27 8.49 -18.10
C SER A 21 2.56 8.59 -16.74
N LYS A 22 1.61 9.51 -16.62
CA LYS A 22 0.69 9.64 -15.47
C LYS A 22 -0.53 8.72 -15.58
N ASN A 23 -0.71 8.01 -16.68
CA ASN A 23 -1.80 7.06 -16.88
C ASN A 23 -1.50 5.74 -16.15
N VAL A 24 -1.49 5.83 -14.81
CA VAL A 24 -1.17 4.71 -13.91
C VAL A 24 -2.35 4.32 -13.05
N ILE A 25 -2.51 3.01 -12.88
CA ILE A 25 -3.55 2.40 -12.06
C ILE A 25 -2.91 1.74 -10.84
N GLY A 26 -3.38 2.11 -9.65
CA GLY A 26 -2.99 1.49 -8.39
C GLY A 26 -3.71 0.15 -8.18
N GLU A 27 -2.93 -0.88 -7.85
CA GLU A 27 -3.42 -2.24 -7.62
C GLU A 27 -2.83 -2.79 -6.33
N THR A 28 -3.60 -3.58 -5.59
CA THR A 28 -3.10 -4.30 -4.40
C THR A 28 -3.79 -5.64 -4.25
N ARG A 29 -3.14 -6.57 -3.55
CA ARG A 29 -3.61 -7.96 -3.44
C ARG A 29 -4.71 -8.08 -2.40
N VAL A 30 -5.84 -8.69 -2.77
CA VAL A 30 -6.97 -9.04 -1.91
C VAL A 30 -7.26 -10.53 -2.12
N VAL A 31 -7.27 -11.33 -1.04
CA VAL A 31 -7.57 -12.77 -1.05
C VAL A 31 -6.94 -13.52 -2.25
N GLY A 32 -5.65 -13.27 -2.50
CA GLY A 32 -4.88 -13.98 -3.52
C GLY A 32 -4.78 -13.35 -4.91
N TYR A 33 -5.62 -12.37 -5.28
CA TYR A 33 -5.58 -11.70 -6.60
C TYR A 33 -5.35 -10.19 -6.50
N PHE A 34 -4.90 -9.56 -7.59
CA PHE A 34 -4.74 -8.11 -7.65
C PHE A 34 -6.09 -7.42 -7.95
N SER A 35 -6.44 -6.43 -7.13
CA SER A 35 -7.62 -5.59 -7.32
C SER A 35 -7.22 -4.15 -7.59
N LYS A 36 -7.93 -3.48 -8.51
CA LYS A 36 -7.79 -2.04 -8.77
C LYS A 36 -8.33 -1.23 -7.59
N ILE A 37 -7.51 -0.33 -7.05
CA ILE A 37 -7.85 0.49 -5.88
C ILE A 37 -8.97 1.49 -6.22
N GLN A 38 -9.08 1.91 -7.48
CA GLN A 38 -10.13 2.81 -8.00
C GLN A 38 -11.53 2.20 -7.94
N ASN A 39 -11.65 0.88 -7.78
CA ASN A 39 -12.93 0.20 -7.63
C ASN A 39 -13.28 -0.10 -6.16
N TRP A 40 -12.39 0.25 -5.23
CA TRP A 40 -12.65 0.05 -3.81
C TRP A 40 -13.65 1.08 -3.27
N ASN A 41 -14.47 0.65 -2.31
CA ASN A 41 -15.30 1.56 -1.52
C ASN A 41 -14.43 2.51 -0.66
N LYS A 42 -15.06 3.54 -0.08
CA LYS A 42 -14.36 4.56 0.72
C LYS A 42 -13.62 3.96 1.92
N SER A 43 -14.22 3.03 2.65
CA SER A 43 -13.61 2.43 3.84
C SER A 43 -12.32 1.67 3.50
N LYS A 44 -12.29 0.92 2.40
CA LYS A 44 -11.07 0.24 1.96
C LYS A 44 -10.03 1.21 1.40
N ARG A 45 -10.44 2.18 0.57
CA ARG A 45 -9.49 3.11 -0.06
C ARG A 45 -8.82 4.05 0.93
N TYR A 46 -9.57 4.57 1.91
CA TYR A 46 -9.07 5.59 2.83
C TYR A 46 -8.75 5.07 4.22
N GLY A 47 -9.31 3.92 4.62
CA GLY A 47 -9.03 3.28 5.90
C GLY A 47 -8.08 2.10 5.76
N GLU A 48 -8.48 1.06 5.04
CA GLU A 48 -7.65 -0.15 4.92
C GLU A 48 -6.32 0.15 4.23
N LEU A 49 -6.33 0.85 3.08
CA LEU A 49 -5.14 1.05 2.25
C LEU A 49 -3.97 1.71 2.97
N VAL A 50 -4.21 2.73 3.80
CA VAL A 50 -3.17 3.43 4.56
C VAL A 50 -2.53 2.54 5.62
N ASN A 51 -3.28 1.57 6.15
CA ASN A 51 -2.77 0.58 7.11
C ASN A 51 -2.09 -0.61 6.41
N ARG A 52 -2.19 -0.73 5.07
CA ARG A 52 -1.50 -1.76 4.29
C ARG A 52 -0.03 -1.38 4.11
N GLN A 53 0.73 -1.48 5.18
CA GLN A 53 2.18 -1.31 5.21
C GLN A 53 2.90 -2.65 5.31
N ARG A 54 4.21 -2.64 5.03
CA ARG A 54 5.08 -3.78 5.33
C ARG A 54 5.23 -3.87 6.86
N GLY A 55 4.45 -4.71 7.52
CA GLY A 55 4.57 -4.96 8.95
C GLY A 55 5.40 -6.19 9.29
N ARG A 56 5.94 -6.23 10.51
CA ARG A 56 6.52 -7.42 11.13
C ARG A 56 5.44 -8.06 12.01
N TYR A 57 4.60 -8.89 11.39
CA TYR A 57 3.41 -9.48 12.05
C TYR A 57 3.70 -10.75 12.85
N SER A 58 4.97 -11.01 13.19
CA SER A 58 5.33 -12.14 14.06
C SER A 58 4.84 -11.88 15.47
N VAL A 59 4.23 -12.89 16.10
CA VAL A 59 3.67 -12.80 17.46
C VAL A 59 4.75 -12.38 18.48
N GLU A 60 6.00 -12.80 18.26
CA GLU A 60 7.18 -12.45 19.06
C GLU A 60 7.53 -10.95 19.04
N CYS A 61 7.06 -10.20 18.06
CA CYS A 61 7.36 -8.77 17.91
C CYS A 61 6.21 -7.85 18.33
N ALA A 62 5.13 -8.41 18.88
CA ALA A 62 3.95 -7.65 19.30
C ALA A 62 4.21 -6.79 20.57
N ASP A 63 5.19 -7.16 21.38
CA ASP A 63 5.46 -6.53 22.69
C ASP A 63 6.37 -5.28 22.60
N ASP A 64 6.94 -4.97 21.43
CA ASP A 64 7.94 -3.91 21.26
C ASP A 64 7.35 -2.49 21.05
N GLU A 65 6.06 -2.36 20.71
CA GLU A 65 5.45 -1.05 20.38
C GLU A 65 5.07 -0.18 21.61
N HIS A 66 5.10 -0.70 22.84
CA HIS A 66 4.66 0.04 24.04
C HIS A 66 5.74 0.90 24.72
N LYS A 67 6.99 0.94 24.23
CA LYS A 67 8.10 1.61 24.93
C LYS A 67 8.37 3.06 24.55
N TYR A 68 7.66 3.64 23.56
CA TYR A 68 7.95 5.00 23.07
C TYR A 68 7.02 6.10 23.63
N VAL A 69 6.02 5.78 24.45
CA VAL A 69 5.05 6.77 24.99
C VAL A 69 5.38 7.23 26.42
N ALA A 70 6.39 6.63 27.08
CA ALA A 70 6.74 6.90 28.48
C ALA A 70 8.07 7.66 28.67
N ALA A 71 8.57 8.35 27.64
CA ALA A 71 9.78 9.17 27.71
C ALA A 71 9.48 10.58 27.17
N GLY A 72 8.76 11.37 27.98
CA GLY A 72 8.39 12.74 27.66
C GLY A 72 7.68 13.40 28.84
N ASP A 73 8.39 13.48 29.98
CA ASP A 73 8.10 14.38 31.10
C ASP A 73 9.04 15.59 31.05
#